data_AF-A0A6A6Y012-F1
#
_entry.id   AF-A0A6A6Y012-F1
#
_cell.length_a   1.000
_cell.length_b   1.000
_cell.length_c   1.000
_cell.angle_alpha   90.00
_cell.angle_beta   90.00
_cell.angle_gamma   90.00
#
_symmetry.space_group_name_H-M   'P 1'
#
loop_
_entity.id
_entity.type
_entity.pdbx_description
1 polymer ?
#
loop_
_entity_poly.entity_id
_entity_poly.type
_entity_poly.pdbx_seq_one_letter_code
_entity_poly.pdbx_strand_id
1 'polypeptide(L)'
;MCSQIPFFEKACKEGVFKVRFPGEKLRKGIDIDCLMNKQEGHERMVDLSHDECPAINAMIQYAYAGDYESEDHINPGSQALFHVQVYAIASKYNLSGSQEIAGRRFEPVVKKGCYDLYDSCYSRDHHLRDIVVEIMIEHQPAFAAKGDENMMDDLLEELGAFARDCFARLSKKTKDEQEKAFKDTTG
;
A
#
# COMPACT_ATOMS: atom_id res chain seq x y z
N MET A 1 -9.53 -14.22 15.83
CA MET A 1 -8.45 -13.86 14.89
C MET A 1 -8.98 -13.09 13.68
N CYS A 2 -10.12 -13.44 13.09
CA CYS A 2 -10.81 -12.67 12.04
C CYS A 2 -11.40 -11.29 12.47
N SER A 3 -11.12 -10.85 13.71
CA SER A 3 -11.72 -9.67 14.35
C SER A 3 -10.81 -8.44 14.34
N GLN A 4 -9.60 -8.54 13.78
CA GLN A 4 -8.64 -7.43 13.75
C GLN A 4 -8.86 -6.48 12.56
N ILE A 5 -9.77 -6.83 11.65
CA ILE A 5 -10.04 -6.07 10.44
C ILE A 5 -11.56 -5.86 10.36
N PRO A 6 -12.06 -4.61 10.46
CA PRO A 6 -13.49 -4.31 10.40
C PRO A 6 -14.18 -4.86 9.15
N PHE A 7 -13.44 -4.93 8.03
CA PHE A 7 -13.88 -5.53 6.78
C PHE A 7 -14.23 -7.03 6.90
N PHE A 8 -13.39 -7.82 7.59
CA PHE A 8 -13.61 -9.27 7.77
C PHE A 8 -14.49 -9.62 8.97
N GLU A 9 -14.69 -8.70 9.91
CA GLU A 9 -15.56 -8.92 11.08
C GLU A 9 -17.01 -9.21 10.67
N LYS A 10 -17.47 -8.60 9.58
CA LYS A 10 -18.81 -8.83 9.03
C LYS A 10 -18.93 -10.19 8.31
N ALA A 11 -17.88 -10.61 7.64
CA ALA A 11 -17.81 -11.89 6.92
C ALA A 11 -17.76 -13.09 7.88
N CYS A 12 -17.04 -12.96 8.99
CA CYS A 12 -16.87 -14.05 9.96
C CYS A 12 -18.11 -14.35 10.82
N LYS A 13 -19.14 -13.48 10.80
CA LYS A 13 -20.42 -13.71 11.49
C LYS A 13 -21.40 -14.60 10.70
N GLU A 14 -21.24 -14.75 9.38
CA GLU A 14 -22.24 -15.43 8.50
C GLU A 14 -21.72 -16.66 7.72
N GLY A 15 -20.45 -17.04 7.88
CA GLY A 15 -19.87 -18.26 7.30
C GLY A 15 -19.10 -18.07 5.98
N VAL A 16 -18.54 -19.18 5.47
CA VAL A 16 -17.43 -19.27 4.48
C VAL A 16 -17.49 -18.26 3.33
N PHE A 17 -16.42 -17.47 3.21
CA PHE A 17 -16.19 -16.43 2.21
C PHE A 17 -15.40 -16.99 1.01
N LYS A 18 -15.72 -16.56 -0.22
CA LYS A 18 -14.99 -16.97 -1.43
C LYS A 18 -14.30 -15.76 -2.08
N VAL A 19 -12.98 -15.86 -2.25
CA VAL A 19 -12.18 -14.89 -3.00
C VAL A 19 -12.05 -15.38 -4.44
N ARG A 20 -12.30 -14.49 -5.42
CA ARG A 20 -12.16 -14.80 -6.85
C ARG A 20 -10.83 -14.23 -7.37
N PHE A 21 -10.04 -15.07 -8.02
CA PHE A 21 -8.79 -14.67 -8.68
C PHE A 21 -9.02 -14.38 -10.17
N PRO A 22 -8.20 -13.53 -10.81
CA PRO A 22 -8.32 -13.26 -12.24
C PRO A 22 -8.01 -14.52 -13.05
N GLY A 23 -8.96 -14.92 -13.91
CA GLY A 23 -8.86 -16.11 -14.79
C GLY A 23 -10.13 -16.97 -14.83
N GLU A 24 -11.02 -16.85 -13.85
CA GLU A 24 -12.31 -17.55 -13.87
C GLU A 24 -13.31 -16.81 -14.77
N LYS A 25 -13.65 -17.38 -15.92
CA LYS A 25 -14.59 -16.78 -16.88
C LYS A 25 -16.00 -16.60 -16.28
N LEU A 26 -16.54 -15.38 -16.38
CA LEU A 26 -17.95 -15.09 -16.14
C LEU A 26 -18.85 -15.86 -17.12
N ARG A 27 -19.93 -16.48 -16.61
CA ARG A 27 -21.13 -16.68 -17.43
C ARG A 27 -21.77 -15.30 -17.62
N LYS A 28 -22.13 -15.03 -18.88
CA LYS A 28 -22.60 -13.74 -19.41
C LYS A 28 -23.66 -13.05 -18.55
N GLY A 29 -23.49 -11.74 -18.40
CA GLY A 29 -24.55 -10.77 -18.25
C GLY A 29 -24.63 -10.17 -16.85
N ILE A 30 -24.12 -8.94 -16.70
CA ILE A 30 -24.91 -7.71 -16.51
C ILE A 30 -23.90 -6.59 -16.23
N ASP A 31 -24.03 -5.53 -17.01
CA ASP A 31 -23.39 -4.23 -16.86
C ASP A 31 -24.09 -3.47 -15.71
N ILE A 32 -23.35 -2.73 -14.87
CA ILE A 32 -23.79 -1.48 -14.19
C ILE A 32 -22.68 -1.03 -13.22
N ASP A 33 -21.97 -0.02 -13.71
CA ASP A 33 -21.47 1.17 -13.03
C ASP A 33 -21.90 1.37 -11.55
N CYS A 34 -20.90 1.33 -10.68
CA CYS A 34 -20.67 2.22 -9.54
C CYS A 34 -21.91 2.77 -8.80
N LEU A 35 -22.31 2.13 -7.69
CA LEU A 35 -22.82 2.78 -6.46
C LEU A 35 -23.05 1.73 -5.36
N MET A 36 -22.21 1.78 -4.32
CA MET A 36 -22.67 1.79 -2.93
C MET A 36 -23.96 1.02 -2.64
N ASN A 37 -23.94 -0.32 -2.55
CA ASN A 37 -24.96 -1.05 -1.78
C ASN A 37 -24.63 -2.54 -1.64
N LYS A 38 -24.16 -2.93 -0.45
CA LYS A 38 -24.56 -4.13 0.34
C LYS A 38 -24.69 -5.52 -0.34
N GLN A 39 -24.25 -5.70 -1.59
CA GLN A 39 -24.47 -6.94 -2.33
C GLN A 39 -23.36 -7.98 -2.13
N GLU A 40 -22.14 -7.53 -1.83
CA GLU A 40 -21.01 -8.44 -1.50
C GLU A 40 -21.34 -9.35 -0.31
N GLY A 41 -22.06 -8.84 0.69
CA GLY A 41 -22.51 -9.65 1.84
C GLY A 41 -23.52 -10.74 1.47
N HIS A 42 -24.33 -10.51 0.43
CA HIS A 42 -25.35 -11.47 -0.02
C HIS A 42 -24.81 -12.46 -1.06
N GLU A 43 -23.90 -12.01 -1.93
CA GLU A 43 -23.26 -12.83 -2.96
C GLU A 43 -22.06 -13.61 -2.42
N ARG A 44 -21.58 -13.27 -1.21
CA ARG A 44 -20.40 -13.87 -0.55
C ARG A 44 -19.15 -13.87 -1.43
N MET A 45 -19.06 -12.89 -2.32
CA MET A 45 -18.01 -12.72 -3.31
C MET A 45 -17.55 -11.28 -3.27
N VAL A 46 -16.24 -11.07 -3.14
CA VAL A 46 -15.58 -9.78 -3.34
C VAL A 46 -14.74 -9.90 -4.60
N ASP A 47 -14.96 -8.97 -5.51
CA ASP A 47 -14.21 -8.90 -6.77
C ASP A 47 -12.93 -8.09 -6.56
N LEU A 48 -11.79 -8.77 -6.64
CA LEU A 48 -10.45 -8.18 -6.54
C LEU A 48 -9.72 -8.21 -7.89
N SER A 49 -10.43 -8.46 -9.00
CA SER A 49 -9.81 -8.64 -10.32
C SER A 49 -9.07 -7.42 -10.86
N HIS A 50 -9.31 -6.24 -10.30
CA HIS A 50 -8.64 -4.99 -10.65
C HIS A 50 -7.37 -4.72 -9.83
N ASP A 51 -7.11 -5.52 -8.79
CA ASP A 51 -5.96 -5.37 -7.92
C ASP A 51 -4.87 -6.42 -8.28
N GLU A 52 -3.61 -6.12 -7.95
CA GLU A 52 -2.48 -6.99 -8.29
C GLU A 52 -2.50 -8.29 -7.48
N CYS A 53 -2.46 -9.44 -8.17
CA CYS A 53 -2.56 -10.77 -7.55
C CYS A 53 -1.58 -10.98 -6.38
N PRO A 54 -0.29 -10.61 -6.49
CA PRO A 54 0.65 -10.78 -5.39
C PRO A 54 0.25 -9.96 -4.15
N ALA A 55 -0.20 -8.73 -4.34
CA ALA A 55 -0.61 -7.85 -3.25
C ALA A 55 -1.90 -8.34 -2.57
N ILE A 56 -2.86 -8.86 -3.34
CA ILE A 56 -4.06 -9.52 -2.79
C ILE A 56 -3.67 -10.74 -1.96
N ASN A 57 -2.75 -11.57 -2.45
CA ASN A 57 -2.33 -12.76 -1.72
C ASN A 57 -1.66 -12.40 -0.40
N ALA A 58 -0.80 -11.37 -0.40
CA ALA A 58 -0.19 -10.84 0.82
C ALA A 58 -1.23 -10.28 1.80
N MET A 59 -2.25 -9.57 1.30
CA MET A 59 -3.36 -9.09 2.11
C MET A 59 -4.14 -10.24 2.77
N ILE A 60 -4.40 -11.32 2.03
CA ILE A 60 -5.07 -12.51 2.57
C ILE A 60 -4.19 -13.18 3.63
N GLN A 61 -2.89 -13.39 3.35
CA GLN A 61 -1.96 -13.93 4.33
C GLN A 61 -1.96 -13.11 5.62
N TYR A 62 -1.88 -11.78 5.50
CA TYR A 62 -1.94 -10.87 6.64
C TYR A 62 -3.25 -11.03 7.43
N ALA A 63 -4.39 -11.15 6.77
CA ALA A 63 -5.67 -11.30 7.44
C ALA A 63 -5.77 -12.60 8.28
N TYR A 64 -5.06 -13.66 7.89
CA TYR A 64 -5.07 -14.94 8.60
C TYR A 64 -3.92 -15.11 9.60
N ALA A 65 -2.72 -14.64 9.26
CA ALA A 65 -1.50 -14.87 10.03
C ALA A 65 -0.98 -13.62 10.78
N GLY A 66 -1.51 -12.44 10.47
CA GLY A 66 -0.99 -11.16 10.96
C GLY A 66 0.32 -10.73 10.28
N ASP A 67 0.76 -11.45 9.25
CA ASP A 67 1.95 -11.18 8.46
C ASP A 67 1.80 -11.74 7.04
N TYR A 68 2.70 -11.38 6.12
CA TYR A 68 2.76 -11.94 4.77
C TYR A 68 4.19 -12.34 4.41
N GLU A 69 4.35 -13.16 3.39
CA GLU A 69 5.67 -13.57 2.88
C GLU A 69 5.97 -12.87 1.55
N SER A 70 7.23 -12.43 1.37
CA SER A 70 7.76 -12.00 0.08
C SER A 70 8.63 -13.10 -0.49
N GLU A 71 8.60 -13.29 -1.81
CA GLU A 71 9.57 -14.16 -2.46
C GLU A 71 10.93 -13.45 -2.52
N ASP A 72 11.84 -13.82 -1.62
CA ASP A 72 13.17 -13.20 -1.46
C ASP A 72 14.14 -13.50 -2.61
N HIS A 73 13.72 -14.30 -3.60
CA HIS A 73 14.53 -14.69 -4.75
C HIS A 73 14.44 -13.71 -5.93
N ILE A 74 13.66 -12.64 -5.76
CA ILE A 74 13.38 -11.64 -6.78
C ILE A 74 14.41 -10.51 -6.70
N ASN A 75 14.68 -9.82 -7.82
CA ASN A 75 15.54 -8.64 -7.82
C ASN A 75 15.01 -7.54 -6.87
N PRO A 76 15.87 -6.69 -6.28
CA PRO A 76 15.46 -5.69 -5.29
C PRO A 76 14.34 -4.75 -5.78
N GLY A 77 14.37 -4.32 -7.04
CA GLY A 77 13.34 -3.44 -7.60
C GLY A 77 11.95 -4.07 -7.62
N SER A 78 11.85 -5.36 -7.98
CA SER A 78 10.58 -6.08 -8.03
C SER A 78 10.08 -6.46 -6.62
N GLN A 79 11.00 -6.72 -5.68
CA GLN A 79 10.66 -6.89 -4.26
C GLN A 79 10.14 -5.57 -3.65
N ALA A 80 10.76 -4.44 -3.99
CA ALA A 80 10.33 -3.13 -3.54
C ALA A 80 8.95 -2.76 -4.12
N LEU A 81 8.74 -3.03 -5.42
CA LEU A 81 7.44 -2.85 -6.08
C LEU A 81 6.35 -3.70 -5.40
N PHE A 82 6.64 -4.94 -5.03
CA PHE A 82 5.71 -5.79 -4.30
C PHE A 82 5.29 -5.14 -2.96
N HIS A 83 6.24 -4.66 -2.15
CA HIS A 83 5.91 -3.99 -0.89
C HIS A 83 5.11 -2.69 -1.09
N VAL A 84 5.39 -1.92 -2.15
CA VAL A 84 4.61 -0.73 -2.52
C VAL A 84 3.16 -1.12 -2.87
N GLN A 85 2.97 -2.18 -3.66
CA GLN A 85 1.63 -2.67 -4.01
C GLN A 85 0.87 -3.20 -2.78
N VAL A 86 1.55 -3.90 -1.87
CA VAL A 86 0.96 -4.33 -0.59
C VAL A 86 0.58 -3.13 0.27
N TYR A 87 1.42 -2.11 0.33
CA TYR A 87 1.09 -0.88 1.05
C TYR A 87 -0.13 -0.17 0.44
N ALA A 88 -0.21 -0.08 -0.89
CA ALA A 88 -1.31 0.55 -1.61
C ALA A 88 -2.65 -0.17 -1.36
N ILE A 89 -2.66 -1.50 -1.48
CA ILE A 89 -3.87 -2.30 -1.22
C ILE A 89 -4.26 -2.24 0.25
N ALA A 90 -3.29 -2.28 1.16
CA ALA A 90 -3.55 -2.15 2.59
C ALA A 90 -4.15 -0.77 2.93
N SER A 91 -3.69 0.30 2.29
CA SER A 91 -4.30 1.64 2.40
C SER A 91 -5.75 1.63 1.91
N LYS A 92 -6.01 1.09 0.71
CA LYS A 92 -7.34 0.99 0.09
C LYS A 92 -8.35 0.27 0.99
N TYR A 93 -7.94 -0.81 1.66
CA TYR A 93 -8.81 -1.61 2.53
C TYR A 93 -8.68 -1.26 4.04
N ASN A 94 -8.02 -0.17 4.40
CA ASN A 94 -7.81 0.30 5.77
C ASN A 94 -7.18 -0.76 6.70
N LEU A 95 -6.12 -1.41 6.22
CA LEU A 95 -5.35 -2.43 6.93
C LEU A 95 -4.05 -1.82 7.47
N SER A 96 -4.16 -0.95 8.48
CA SER A 96 -3.03 -0.18 9.01
C SER A 96 -1.84 -1.04 9.43
N GLY A 97 -2.08 -2.19 10.07
CA GLY A 97 -0.99 -3.09 10.45
C GLY A 97 -0.28 -3.75 9.26
N SER A 98 -0.97 -3.96 8.13
CA SER A 98 -0.35 -4.45 6.89
C SER A 98 0.47 -3.35 6.22
N GLN A 99 0.00 -2.09 6.25
CA GLN A 99 0.76 -0.92 5.78
C GLN A 99 2.07 -0.76 6.57
N GLU A 100 2.02 -0.89 7.90
CA GLU A 100 3.21 -0.80 8.75
C GLU A 100 4.22 -1.92 8.44
N ILE A 101 3.75 -3.16 8.23
CA ILE A 101 4.65 -4.26 7.83
C ILE A 101 5.26 -3.99 6.46
N ALA A 102 4.46 -3.51 5.50
CA ALA A 102 4.94 -3.19 4.16
C ALA A 102 5.98 -2.06 4.17
N GLY A 103 5.75 -0.98 4.90
CA GLY A 103 6.74 0.08 5.07
C GLY A 103 8.03 -0.41 5.72
N ARG A 104 7.95 -1.21 6.79
CA ARG A 104 9.13 -1.78 7.47
C ARG A 104 9.94 -2.72 6.57
N ARG A 105 9.29 -3.51 5.71
CA ARG A 105 9.97 -4.45 4.80
C ARG A 105 10.46 -3.79 3.52
N PHE A 106 9.85 -2.67 3.12
CA PHE A 106 10.33 -1.84 2.03
C PHE A 106 11.71 -1.22 2.34
N GLU A 107 11.93 -0.80 3.59
CA GLU A 107 13.15 -0.14 4.06
C GLU A 107 14.48 -0.87 3.71
N PRO A 108 14.68 -2.16 4.05
CA PRO A 108 15.92 -2.86 3.70
C PRO A 108 16.06 -3.15 2.20
N VAL A 109 14.97 -3.16 1.44
CA VAL A 109 15.00 -3.46 0.00
C VAL A 109 15.42 -2.22 -0.77
N VAL A 110 14.87 -1.06 -0.40
CA VAL A 110 15.20 0.20 -1.06
C VAL A 110 16.66 0.62 -0.80
N LYS A 111 17.21 0.26 0.36
CA LYS A 111 18.65 0.39 0.67
C LYS A 111 19.57 -0.40 -0.26
N LYS A 112 19.08 -1.49 -0.87
CA LYS A 112 19.86 -2.33 -1.78
C LYS A 112 19.87 -1.82 -3.22
N GLY A 113 19.07 -0.81 -3.55
CA GLY A 113 19.01 -0.21 -4.90
C GLY A 113 17.63 0.37 -5.22
N CYS A 114 17.42 1.65 -4.88
CA CYS A 114 16.18 2.38 -5.14
C CYS A 114 16.05 2.92 -6.58
N TYR A 115 17.18 3.07 -7.28
CA TYR A 115 17.22 3.73 -8.58
C TYR A 115 16.36 3.02 -9.63
N ASP A 116 16.50 1.69 -9.71
CA ASP A 116 15.74 0.87 -10.66
C ASP A 116 14.24 0.91 -10.36
N LEU A 117 13.85 1.00 -9.08
CA LEU A 117 12.45 1.14 -8.69
C LEU A 117 11.91 2.50 -9.16
N TYR A 118 12.62 3.59 -8.86
CA TYR A 118 12.12 4.92 -9.19
C TYR A 118 12.07 5.14 -10.71
N ASP A 119 13.06 4.65 -11.47
CA ASP A 119 13.08 4.75 -12.93
C ASP A 119 11.99 3.87 -13.59
N SER A 120 11.76 2.66 -13.07
CA SER A 120 10.69 1.78 -13.54
C SER A 120 9.28 2.28 -13.18
N CYS A 121 9.13 2.97 -12.04
CA CYS A 121 7.88 3.64 -11.67
C CYS A 121 7.65 4.94 -12.47
N TYR A 122 8.71 5.72 -12.73
CA TYR A 122 8.64 7.03 -13.41
C TYR A 122 8.00 6.95 -14.79
N SER A 123 8.23 5.84 -15.50
CA SER A 123 7.79 5.66 -16.88
C SER A 123 6.42 5.00 -17.03
N ARG A 124 5.77 4.54 -15.94
CA ARG A 124 4.53 3.74 -16.03
C ARG A 124 3.36 4.19 -15.17
N ASP A 125 3.57 4.72 -13.96
CA ASP A 125 2.45 5.04 -13.07
C ASP A 125 2.76 6.13 -12.04
N HIS A 126 2.08 7.27 -12.18
CA HIS A 126 2.20 8.41 -11.27
C HIS A 126 1.65 8.10 -9.87
N HIS A 127 0.68 7.19 -9.77
CA HIS A 127 0.07 6.81 -8.50
C HIS A 127 1.05 6.00 -7.64
N LEU A 128 1.76 5.03 -8.23
CA LEU A 128 2.79 4.27 -7.53
C LEU A 128 3.92 5.17 -7.03
N ARG A 129 4.28 6.20 -7.80
CA ARG A 129 5.29 7.19 -7.37
C ARG A 129 4.84 7.96 -6.13
N ASP A 130 3.59 8.42 -6.11
CA ASP A 130 3.03 9.13 -4.96
C ASP A 130 3.00 8.22 -3.72
N ILE A 131 2.71 6.93 -3.89
CA ILE A 131 2.76 5.93 -2.81
C ILE A 131 4.19 5.71 -2.31
N VAL A 132 5.19 5.61 -3.19
CA VAL A 132 6.60 5.48 -2.78
C VAL A 132 7.04 6.68 -1.96
N VAL A 133 6.70 7.89 -2.41
CA VAL A 133 6.99 9.14 -1.68
C VAL A 133 6.28 9.15 -0.32
N GLU A 134 5.04 8.67 -0.26
CA GLU A 134 4.28 8.55 0.98
C GLU A 134 4.93 7.58 1.98
N ILE A 135 5.29 6.37 1.53
CA ILE A 135 5.99 5.38 2.37
C ILE A 135 7.28 5.98 2.93
N MET A 136 8.08 6.64 2.08
CA MET A 136 9.35 7.26 2.45
C MET A 136 9.19 8.36 3.49
N ILE A 137 8.20 9.24 3.33
CA ILE A 137 7.94 10.33 4.28
C ILE A 137 7.40 9.81 5.60
N GLU A 138 6.47 8.85 5.57
CA GLU A 138 5.88 8.28 6.78
C GLU A 138 6.88 7.49 7.61
N HIS A 139 7.77 6.76 6.96
CA HIS A 139 8.78 5.92 7.62
C HIS A 139 10.13 6.64 7.74
N GLN A 140 10.22 7.93 7.41
CA GLN A 140 11.44 8.75 7.50
C GLN A 140 12.18 8.62 8.84
N PRO A 141 11.50 8.61 10.01
CA PRO A 141 12.20 8.43 11.28
C PRO A 141 12.91 7.08 11.40
N ALA A 142 12.34 6.02 10.82
CA ALA A 142 12.95 4.69 10.80
C ALA A 142 14.16 4.63 9.86
N PHE A 143 14.11 5.36 8.74
CA PHE A 143 15.25 5.53 7.85
C PHE A 143 16.39 6.30 8.54
N ALA A 144 16.08 7.39 9.25
CA ALA A 144 17.07 8.24 9.91
C ALA A 144 17.70 7.62 11.17
N ALA A 145 16.95 6.84 11.95
CA ALA A 145 17.42 6.29 13.23
C ALA A 145 18.53 5.22 13.12
N LYS A 146 18.77 4.66 11.93
CA LYS A 146 19.70 3.53 11.74
C LYS A 146 21.15 3.94 11.43
N GLY A 147 21.48 5.23 11.45
CA GLY A 147 22.87 5.71 11.34
C GLY A 147 23.52 5.53 9.96
N ASP A 148 22.72 5.21 8.94
CA ASP A 148 23.14 5.13 7.54
C ASP A 148 22.59 6.40 6.85
N GLU A 149 23.22 7.53 7.16
CA GLU A 149 22.70 8.89 6.89
C GLU A 149 22.58 9.19 5.38
N ASN A 150 23.16 8.37 4.51
CA ASN A 150 23.33 8.75 3.10
C ASN A 150 22.25 8.21 2.15
N MET A 151 21.45 7.19 2.47
CA MET A 151 20.56 6.61 1.44
C MET A 151 19.50 7.59 0.93
N MET A 152 18.86 8.33 1.83
CA MET A 152 17.89 9.35 1.45
C MET A 152 18.58 10.54 0.80
N ASP A 153 19.76 10.92 1.29
CA ASP A 153 20.52 12.05 0.74
C ASP A 153 21.04 11.75 -0.67
N ASP A 154 21.61 10.56 -0.89
CA ASP A 154 22.02 10.02 -2.19
C ASP A 154 20.83 9.99 -3.16
N LEU A 155 19.67 9.53 -2.70
CA LEU A 155 18.46 9.46 -3.52
C LEU A 155 17.92 10.86 -3.87
N LEU A 156 17.99 11.81 -2.93
CA LEU A 156 17.60 13.19 -3.15
C LEU A 156 18.57 13.93 -4.07
N GLU A 157 19.87 13.61 -4.01
CA GLU A 157 20.92 14.18 -4.85
C GLU A 157 20.84 13.64 -6.29
N GLU A 158 20.73 12.33 -6.46
CA GLU A 158 20.69 11.66 -7.76
C GLU A 158 19.34 11.86 -8.48
N LEU A 159 18.22 11.89 -7.74
CA LEU A 159 16.88 11.99 -8.32
C LEU A 159 16.20 13.31 -7.93
N GLY A 160 16.59 14.41 -8.59
CA GLY A 160 15.98 15.72 -8.35
C GLY A 160 14.44 15.77 -8.51
N ALA A 161 13.87 14.90 -9.35
CA ALA A 161 12.41 14.74 -9.46
C ALA A 161 11.79 14.12 -8.19
N PHE A 162 12.45 13.12 -7.60
CA PHE A 162 12.06 12.54 -6.32
C PHE A 162 12.16 13.56 -5.19
N ALA A 163 13.26 14.32 -5.13
CA ALA A 163 13.42 15.38 -4.13
C ALA A 163 12.31 16.43 -4.18
N ARG A 164 11.94 16.86 -5.39
CA ARG A 164 10.81 17.77 -5.60
C ARG A 164 9.49 17.19 -5.11
N ASP A 165 9.22 15.92 -5.41
CA ASP A 165 7.96 15.26 -5.05
C ASP A 165 7.86 15.06 -3.53
N CYS A 166 8.96 14.65 -2.88
CA CYS A 166 9.10 14.60 -1.43
C CYS A 166 8.85 15.98 -0.78
N PHE A 167 9.48 17.04 -1.31
CA PHE A 167 9.30 18.40 -0.79
C PHE A 167 7.86 18.89 -0.93
N ALA A 168 7.23 18.64 -2.08
CA ALA A 168 5.84 19.03 -2.33
C ALA A 168 4.89 18.31 -1.35
N ARG A 169 5.10 17.01 -1.11
CA ARG A 169 4.28 16.21 -0.20
C ARG A 169 4.47 16.62 1.26
N LEU A 170 5.71 16.83 1.70
CA LEU A 170 6.03 17.36 3.04
C LEU A 170 5.37 18.73 3.27
N SER A 171 5.52 19.65 2.32
CA SER A 171 4.93 20.99 2.41
C SER A 171 3.41 20.96 2.53
N LYS A 172 2.74 19.99 1.90
CA LYS A 172 1.29 19.80 2.02
C LYS A 172 0.92 19.24 3.39
N LYS A 173 1.64 18.21 3.86
CA LYS A 173 1.40 17.59 5.18
C LYS A 173 1.45 18.61 6.31
N THR A 174 2.44 19.51 6.30
CA THR A 174 2.56 20.57 7.31
C THR A 174 1.38 21.54 7.29
N LYS A 175 0.82 21.86 6.12
CA LYS A 175 -0.36 22.73 6.00
C LYS A 175 -1.61 22.04 6.56
N ASP A 176 -1.79 20.76 6.23
CA ASP A 176 -2.93 19.96 6.70
C ASP A 176 -2.90 19.80 8.24
N GLU A 177 -1.71 19.61 8.82
CA GLU A 177 -1.51 19.54 10.27
C GLU A 177 -1.81 20.88 10.97
N GLN A 178 -1.40 22.01 10.37
CA GLN A 178 -1.69 23.35 10.89
C GLN A 178 -3.19 23.69 10.84
N GLU A 179 -3.89 23.35 9.75
CA GLU A 179 -5.34 23.55 9.66
C GLU A 179 -6.11 22.67 10.65
N LYS A 180 -5.65 21.45 10.89
CA LYS A 180 -6.26 20.55 11.88
C LYS A 180 -6.10 21.10 13.30
N ALA A 181 -4.89 21.53 13.67
CA ALA A 181 -4.63 22.14 14.98
C ALA A 181 -5.45 23.44 15.20
N PHE A 182 -5.66 24.23 14.16
CA PHE A 182 -6.50 25.44 14.23
C PHE A 182 -7.98 25.11 14.47
N LYS A 183 -8.51 24.05 13.83
CA LYS A 183 -9.90 23.62 14.04
C LYS A 183 -10.14 23.04 15.44
N ASP A 184 -9.18 22.29 15.98
CA ASP A 184 -9.29 21.68 17.31
C ASP A 184 -9.19 22.72 18.45
N THR A 185 -8.64 23.90 18.19
CA THR A 185 -8.54 24.99 19.19
C THR A 185 -9.78 25.89 19.20
N THR A 186 -10.68 25.76 18.21
CA THR A 186 -11.83 26.66 18.00
C THR A 186 -13.19 25.96 18.14
N GLY A 187 -13.21 24.69 18.56
CA GLY A 187 -14.43 23.89 18.85
C GLY A 187 -14.58 23.59 20.33
#